data_AF-A0A9Q4B1U8-F1
#
_entry.id   AF-A0A9Q4B1U8-F1
#
_cell.length_a   1.000
_cell.length_b   1.000
_cell.length_c   1.000
_cell.angle_alpha   90.00
_cell.angle_beta   90.00
_cell.angle_gamma   90.00
#
_symmetry.space_group_name_H-M   'P 1'
#
loop_
_entity.id
_entity.type
_entity.pdbx_description
1 polymer ?
#
loop_
_entity_poly.entity_id
_entity_poly.type
_entity_poly.pdbx_seq_one_letter_code
_entity_poly.pdbx_strand_id
1 'polypeptide(L)'
;MTTVTVPQVFIMRPFYEINDKIMIDDTCEFLKDNHDSSYWFYEDILAYLQIETSATSPWLYPATSIQEFLDKWNNKGEVDLIKCFEKRDRAAAKPLMQQYTASYLQMMHWVKQKPLTHLVDDYKALTHELYAPVNLSERLSFVFNSIDHYHAFTTLRQLIEESEKKWAVYLS
;
A
#
# COMPACT_ATOMS: atom_id res chain seq x y z
N MET A 1 -21.16 8.27 6.45
CA MET A 1 -20.68 8.38 5.06
C MET A 1 -20.52 9.84 4.65
N THR A 2 -19.28 10.30 4.53
CA THR A 2 -18.93 11.66 4.10
C THR A 2 -17.89 11.57 2.98
N THR A 3 -18.05 12.33 1.90
CA THR A 3 -17.05 12.35 0.83
C THR A 3 -16.01 13.44 1.10
N VAL A 4 -14.74 13.10 1.02
CA VAL A 4 -13.63 14.05 1.14
C VAL A 4 -12.78 14.05 -0.13
N THR A 5 -12.15 15.18 -0.42
CA THR A 5 -11.16 15.28 -1.50
C THR A 5 -9.83 14.72 -0.99
N VAL A 6 -9.16 13.91 -1.81
CA VAL A 6 -7.85 13.36 -1.46
C VAL A 6 -6.86 14.51 -1.25
N PRO A 7 -6.15 14.57 -0.10
CA PRO A 7 -5.21 15.65 0.16
C PRO A 7 -4.06 15.65 -0.84
N GLN A 8 -3.54 16.84 -1.17
CA GLN A 8 -2.49 17.02 -2.19
C GLN A 8 -1.25 16.14 -1.94
N VAL A 9 -0.89 15.90 -0.68
CA VAL A 9 0.26 15.09 -0.28
C VAL A 9 0.12 13.59 -0.62
N PHE A 10 -1.08 13.12 -0.97
CA PHE A 10 -1.36 11.76 -1.45
C PHE A 10 -1.62 11.69 -2.97
N ILE A 11 -1.62 12.82 -3.67
CA ILE A 11 -1.84 12.85 -5.13
C ILE A 11 -0.58 12.36 -5.85
N MET A 12 -0.64 11.14 -6.36
CA MET A 12 0.44 10.50 -7.10
C MET A 12 -0.12 9.43 -8.02
N ARG A 13 0.23 9.49 -9.31
CA ARG A 13 -0.01 8.37 -10.23
C ARG A 13 0.88 7.17 -9.85
N PRO A 14 0.37 5.94 -9.90
CA PRO A 14 -0.91 5.55 -10.50
C PRO A 14 -2.09 5.51 -9.52
N PHE A 15 -1.99 6.04 -8.31
CA PHE A 15 -3.05 5.99 -7.31
C PHE A 15 -4.08 7.11 -7.56
N TYR A 16 -3.78 8.34 -7.13
CA TYR A 16 -4.72 9.44 -7.20
C TYR A 16 -4.32 10.55 -8.17
N GLU A 17 -5.33 11.22 -8.71
CA GLU A 17 -5.25 12.44 -9.50
C GLU A 17 -5.90 13.63 -8.76
N ILE A 18 -5.60 14.84 -9.21
CA ILE A 18 -6.14 16.07 -8.60
C ILE A 18 -7.68 16.04 -8.66
N ASN A 19 -8.30 16.33 -7.53
CA ASN A 19 -9.75 16.31 -7.29
C ASN A 19 -10.38 14.92 -7.12
N ASP A 20 -9.59 13.85 -7.08
CA ASP A 20 -10.08 12.55 -6.65
C ASP A 20 -10.69 12.64 -5.24
N LYS A 21 -11.70 11.82 -5.01
CA LYS A 21 -12.46 11.80 -3.77
C LYS A 21 -12.56 10.38 -3.25
N ILE A 22 -12.48 10.26 -1.95
CA ILE A 22 -12.77 9.02 -1.24
C ILE A 22 -14.01 9.21 -0.37
N MET A 23 -14.74 8.13 -0.18
CA MET A 23 -15.84 8.10 0.76
C MET A 23 -15.31 7.60 2.11
N ILE A 24 -15.53 8.41 3.15
CA ILE A 24 -15.27 8.03 4.52
C ILE A 24 -16.52 7.39 5.08
N ASP A 25 -16.38 6.16 5.53
CA ASP A 25 -17.39 5.42 6.25
C ASP A 25 -16.78 4.75 7.48
N ASP A 26 -17.51 4.76 8.60
CA ASP A 26 -17.05 4.20 9.88
C ASP A 26 -17.03 2.66 9.85
N THR A 27 -17.51 2.05 8.75
CA THR A 27 -17.42 0.60 8.49
C THR A 27 -16.20 0.23 7.64
N CYS A 28 -15.48 1.20 7.09
CA CYS A 28 -14.27 0.97 6.32
C CYS A 28 -13.11 0.71 7.29
N GLU A 29 -12.55 -0.48 7.24
CA GLU A 29 -11.40 -0.89 8.04
C GLU A 29 -10.27 -1.41 7.16
N PHE A 30 -9.04 -1.27 7.66
CA PHE A 30 -7.82 -1.73 7.05
C PHE A 30 -7.90 -3.20 6.59
N LEU A 31 -7.48 -3.43 5.35
CA LEU A 31 -7.47 -4.73 4.66
C LEU A 31 -8.81 -5.49 4.62
N LYS A 32 -9.91 -4.96 5.14
CA LYS A 32 -11.22 -5.58 4.95
C LYS A 32 -11.67 -5.37 3.51
N ASP A 33 -12.24 -6.41 2.91
CA ASP A 33 -12.78 -6.39 1.53
C ASP A 33 -14.04 -5.51 1.39
N ASN A 34 -14.39 -4.72 2.41
CA ASN A 34 -15.62 -3.94 2.50
C ASN A 34 -15.53 -2.56 1.84
N HIS A 35 -14.36 -2.14 1.36
CA HIS A 35 -14.17 -0.85 0.70
C HIS A 35 -13.96 -1.01 -0.82
N ASP A 36 -14.26 0.04 -1.57
CA ASP A 36 -13.88 0.15 -2.98
C ASP A 36 -12.37 -0.05 -3.10
N SER A 37 -11.93 -0.97 -3.96
CA SER A 37 -10.51 -1.29 -4.17
C SER A 37 -9.65 -0.11 -4.66
N SER A 38 -10.29 1.04 -4.90
CA SER A 38 -9.69 2.31 -5.31
C SER A 38 -9.39 3.28 -4.15
N TYR A 39 -9.72 2.96 -2.89
CA TYR A 39 -9.42 3.83 -1.73
C TYR A 39 -8.06 3.50 -1.10
N TRP A 40 -6.98 3.79 -1.84
CA TRP A 40 -5.60 3.63 -1.38
C TRP A 40 -5.24 4.61 -0.25
N PHE A 41 -4.35 4.18 0.66
CA PHE A 41 -3.85 5.02 1.77
C PHE A 41 -4.97 5.55 2.70
N TYR A 42 -6.09 4.84 2.79
CA TYR A 42 -7.29 5.32 3.47
C TYR A 42 -7.01 5.74 4.92
N GLU A 43 -6.34 4.89 5.70
CA GLU A 43 -6.05 5.12 7.11
C GLU A 43 -5.06 6.28 7.31
N ASP A 44 -4.11 6.42 6.39
CA ASP A 44 -3.15 7.53 6.38
C ASP A 44 -3.83 8.85 6.04
N ILE A 45 -4.77 8.85 5.09
CA ILE A 45 -5.57 10.03 4.74
C ILE A 45 -6.45 10.45 5.92
N LEU A 46 -7.09 9.49 6.61
CA LEU A 46 -7.86 9.78 7.83
C LEU A 46 -6.98 10.41 8.92
N ALA A 47 -5.80 9.83 9.15
CA ALA A 47 -4.83 10.36 10.10
C ALA A 47 -4.41 11.79 9.76
N TYR A 48 -4.09 12.03 8.47
CA TYR A 48 -3.68 13.34 7.97
C TYR A 48 -4.78 14.40 8.14
N LEU A 49 -6.03 14.02 7.87
CA LEU A 49 -7.20 14.88 8.02
C LEU A 49 -7.67 15.02 9.48
N GLN A 50 -7.03 14.33 10.43
CA GLN A 50 -7.42 14.29 11.84
C GLN A 50 -8.87 13.83 12.04
N ILE A 51 -9.30 12.86 11.22
CA ILE A 51 -10.63 12.25 11.32
C ILE A 51 -10.52 11.03 12.22
N GLU A 52 -11.13 11.12 13.40
CA GLU A 52 -11.21 9.99 14.32
C GLU A 52 -12.20 8.94 13.80
N THR A 53 -11.83 7.67 13.94
CA THR A 53 -12.73 6.54 13.69
C THR A 53 -12.74 5.64 14.92
N SER A 54 -13.74 4.77 15.03
CA SER A 54 -13.77 3.76 16.10
C SER A 54 -12.71 2.67 15.93
N ALA A 55 -12.10 2.58 14.75
CA ALA A 55 -11.07 1.59 14.46
C ALA A 55 -9.73 2.01 15.07
N THR A 56 -8.99 1.04 15.59
CA THR A 56 -7.62 1.24 16.05
C THR A 56 -6.72 1.58 14.86
N SER A 57 -5.91 2.62 15.00
CA SER A 57 -4.92 3.00 13.99
C SER A 57 -3.92 1.86 13.71
N PRO A 58 -3.79 1.36 12.46
CA PRO A 58 -2.99 0.17 12.18
C PRO A 58 -1.49 0.30 12.50
N TRP A 59 -0.93 1.50 12.38
CA TRP A 59 0.48 1.76 12.70
C TRP A 59 0.79 1.65 14.20
N LEU A 60 -0.21 1.62 15.10
CA LEU A 60 0.04 1.39 16.52
C LEU A 60 0.45 -0.07 16.82
N TYR A 61 0.09 -0.99 15.93
CA TYR A 61 0.39 -2.42 16.05
C TYR A 61 1.03 -2.94 14.76
N PRO A 62 2.23 -2.46 14.40
CA PRO A 62 2.81 -2.71 13.08
C PRO A 62 3.05 -4.20 12.81
N ALA A 63 3.46 -4.98 13.81
CA ALA A 63 3.65 -6.42 13.64
C ALA A 63 2.34 -7.13 13.22
N THR A 64 1.21 -6.76 13.82
CA THR A 64 -0.11 -7.29 13.47
C THR A 64 -0.52 -6.85 12.07
N SER A 65 -0.43 -5.56 11.77
CA SER A 65 -0.81 -5.01 10.45
C SER A 65 0.02 -5.60 9.31
N ILE A 66 1.31 -5.80 9.51
CA ILE A 66 2.22 -6.44 8.55
C ILE A 66 1.84 -7.91 8.35
N GLN A 67 1.57 -8.64 9.43
CA GLN A 67 1.16 -10.05 9.32
C GLN A 67 -0.16 -10.18 8.53
N GLU A 68 -1.15 -9.33 8.82
CA GLU A 68 -2.42 -9.32 8.08
C GLU A 68 -2.22 -8.99 6.60
N PHE A 69 -1.34 -8.04 6.28
CA PHE A 69 -0.96 -7.72 4.91
C PHE A 69 -0.33 -8.92 4.20
N LEU A 70 0.66 -9.58 4.84
CA LEU A 70 1.35 -10.73 4.28
C LEU A 70 0.40 -11.91 4.07
N ASP A 71 -0.50 -12.18 5.02
CA ASP A 71 -1.51 -13.22 4.91
C ASP A 71 -2.45 -12.93 3.73
N LYS A 72 -2.90 -11.68 3.56
CA LYS A 72 -3.76 -11.29 2.44
C LYS A 72 -3.01 -11.34 1.10
N TRP A 73 -1.73 -10.97 1.08
CA TRP A 73 -0.88 -11.08 -0.10
C TRP A 73 -0.72 -12.55 -0.52
N ASN A 74 -0.29 -13.42 0.40
CA ASN A 74 0.01 -14.82 0.13
C ASN A 74 -1.24 -15.64 -0.23
N ASN A 75 -2.37 -15.41 0.46
CA ASN A 75 -3.58 -16.23 0.27
C ASN A 75 -4.46 -15.77 -0.90
N LYS A 76 -4.35 -14.50 -1.32
CA LYS A 76 -5.25 -13.90 -2.32
C LYS A 76 -4.49 -13.09 -3.36
N GLY A 77 -3.72 -12.09 -2.92
CA GLY A 77 -3.11 -11.10 -3.80
C GLY A 77 -2.20 -11.68 -4.87
N GLU A 78 -1.19 -12.44 -4.44
CA GLU A 78 -0.24 -13.06 -5.37
C GLU A 78 -0.96 -14.05 -6.29
N VAL A 79 -1.83 -14.88 -5.72
CA VAL A 79 -2.57 -15.91 -6.46
C VAL A 79 -3.44 -15.30 -7.56
N ASP A 80 -4.18 -14.23 -7.27
CA ASP A 80 -5.06 -13.59 -8.23
C ASP A 80 -4.29 -12.77 -9.28
N LEU A 81 -3.17 -12.14 -8.90
CA LEU A 81 -2.28 -11.47 -9.85
C LEU A 81 -1.63 -12.47 -10.82
N ILE A 82 -1.18 -13.63 -10.34
CA ILE A 82 -0.66 -14.70 -11.21
C ILE A 82 -1.72 -15.09 -12.25
N LYS A 83 -2.95 -15.37 -11.84
CA LYS A 83 -4.05 -15.71 -12.77
C LYS A 83 -4.29 -14.62 -13.80
N CYS A 84 -4.25 -13.35 -13.40
CA CYS A 84 -4.43 -12.22 -14.32
C CYS A 84 -3.31 -12.20 -15.38
N PHE A 85 -2.05 -12.30 -14.97
CA PHE A 85 -0.92 -12.24 -15.89
C PHE A 85 -0.78 -13.48 -16.77
N GLU A 86 -1.12 -14.68 -16.28
CA GLU A 86 -1.22 -15.90 -17.08
C GLU A 86 -2.24 -15.74 -18.22
N LYS A 87 -3.38 -15.11 -17.92
CA LYS A 87 -4.41 -14.77 -18.91
C LYS A 87 -4.08 -13.53 -19.75
N ARG A 88 -2.96 -12.86 -19.47
CA ARG A 88 -2.56 -11.56 -20.05
C ARG A 88 -3.60 -10.46 -19.85
N ASP A 89 -4.41 -10.56 -18.79
CA ASP A 89 -5.47 -9.62 -18.45
C ASP A 89 -4.90 -8.47 -17.61
N ARG A 90 -4.30 -7.50 -18.31
CA ARG A 90 -3.72 -6.30 -17.66
C ARG A 90 -4.78 -5.42 -17.01
N ALA A 91 -6.00 -5.41 -17.55
CA ALA A 91 -7.10 -4.60 -17.04
C ALA A 91 -7.54 -5.10 -15.65
N ALA A 92 -7.63 -6.42 -15.48
CA ALA A 92 -7.89 -7.03 -14.17
C ALA A 92 -6.69 -6.93 -13.21
N ALA A 93 -5.45 -7.01 -13.72
CA ALA A 93 -4.25 -6.94 -12.89
C ALA A 93 -4.02 -5.54 -12.30
N LYS A 94 -4.30 -4.47 -13.06
CA LYS A 94 -4.01 -3.09 -12.67
C LYS A 94 -4.58 -2.67 -11.29
N PRO A 95 -5.88 -2.83 -10.99
CA PRO A 95 -6.44 -2.45 -9.70
C PRO A 95 -5.84 -3.26 -8.53
N LEU A 96 -5.58 -4.56 -8.74
CA LEU A 96 -4.92 -5.40 -7.75
C LEU A 96 -3.49 -4.93 -7.50
N MET A 97 -2.74 -4.62 -8.57
CA MET A 97 -1.38 -4.08 -8.46
C MET A 97 -1.35 -2.74 -7.73
N GLN A 98 -2.29 -1.84 -8.00
CA GLN A 98 -2.43 -0.58 -7.27
C GLN A 98 -2.70 -0.83 -5.78
N GLN A 99 -3.65 -1.70 -5.46
CA GLN A 99 -4.00 -2.04 -4.08
C GLN A 99 -2.79 -2.56 -3.30
N TYR A 100 -2.14 -3.63 -3.78
CA TYR A 100 -1.02 -4.23 -3.05
C TYR A 100 0.25 -3.37 -3.06
N THR A 101 0.45 -2.53 -4.07
CA THR A 101 1.55 -1.56 -4.05
C THR A 101 1.29 -0.48 -2.99
N ALA A 102 0.05 0.04 -2.89
CA ALA A 102 -0.31 1.01 -1.86
C ALA A 102 -0.13 0.41 -0.45
N SER A 103 -0.68 -0.79 -0.21
CA SER A 103 -0.54 -1.48 1.07
C SER A 103 0.92 -1.77 1.41
N TYR A 104 1.76 -2.15 0.43
CA TYR A 104 3.19 -2.32 0.65
C TYR A 104 3.87 -1.03 1.13
N LEU A 105 3.56 0.11 0.53
CA LEU A 105 4.09 1.42 0.97
C LEU A 105 3.62 1.78 2.38
N GLN A 106 2.36 1.50 2.71
CA GLN A 106 1.84 1.66 4.06
C GLN A 106 2.66 0.83 5.04
N MET A 107 2.88 -0.46 4.76
CA MET A 107 3.67 -1.33 5.64
C MET A 107 5.09 -0.82 5.84
N MET A 108 5.76 -0.42 4.76
CA MET A 108 7.11 0.15 4.82
C MET A 108 7.20 1.38 5.74
N HIS A 109 6.12 2.15 5.86
CA HIS A 109 6.07 3.31 6.75
C HIS A 109 5.62 2.95 8.18
N TRP A 110 4.57 2.14 8.29
CA TRP A 110 3.93 1.78 9.56
C TRP A 110 4.85 0.97 10.48
N VAL A 111 5.85 0.27 9.94
CA VAL A 111 6.95 -0.35 10.71
C VAL A 111 7.55 0.61 11.75
N LYS A 112 7.55 1.92 11.49
CA LYS A 112 8.04 2.97 12.41
C LYS A 112 6.99 3.48 13.41
N GLN A 113 5.87 2.79 13.53
CA GLN A 113 4.73 3.15 14.37
C GLN A 113 4.12 4.52 14.05
N LYS A 114 4.15 4.91 12.78
CA LYS A 114 3.63 6.20 12.30
C LYS A 114 2.83 5.99 11.01
N PRO A 115 1.79 6.81 10.76
CA PRO A 115 1.13 6.83 9.46
C PRO A 115 2.04 7.46 8.42
N LEU A 116 1.81 7.12 7.16
CA LEU A 116 2.34 7.85 6.03
C LEU A 116 1.67 9.24 5.99
N THR A 117 2.45 10.30 5.79
CA THR A 117 1.94 11.68 5.83
C THR A 117 2.14 12.41 4.51
N HIS A 118 3.10 11.97 3.70
CA HIS A 118 3.37 12.53 2.40
C HIS A 118 3.91 11.46 1.45
N LEU A 119 3.12 11.06 0.46
CA LEU A 119 3.42 9.88 -0.36
C LEU A 119 4.78 9.96 -1.07
N VAL A 120 5.09 11.10 -1.71
CA VAL A 120 6.34 11.27 -2.46
C VAL A 120 7.57 11.36 -1.55
N ASP A 121 7.53 12.21 -0.53
CA ASP A 121 8.67 12.45 0.34
C ASP A 121 8.94 11.26 1.27
N ASP A 122 7.88 10.63 1.79
CA ASP A 122 8.03 9.47 2.66
C ASP A 122 8.62 8.27 1.90
N TYR A 123 8.20 7.99 0.65
CA TYR A 123 8.79 6.87 -0.09
C TYR A 123 10.28 7.11 -0.40
N LYS A 124 10.68 8.36 -0.69
CA LYS A 124 12.10 8.68 -0.92
C LYS A 124 12.91 8.52 0.36
N ALA A 125 12.35 8.89 1.51
CA ALA A 125 13.02 8.70 2.79
C ALA A 125 13.23 7.21 3.14
N LEU A 126 12.32 6.32 2.70
CA LEU A 126 12.42 4.88 2.96
C LEU A 126 13.75 4.26 2.48
N THR A 127 14.41 4.82 1.47
CA THR A 127 15.66 4.26 0.93
C THR A 127 16.81 4.28 1.91
N HIS A 128 16.71 5.08 2.97
CA HIS A 128 17.73 5.23 4.01
C HIS A 128 17.43 4.40 5.26
N GLU A 129 16.30 3.69 5.29
CA GLU A 129 15.92 2.86 6.43
C GLU A 129 16.72 1.56 6.48
N LEU A 130 17.03 1.08 7.69
CA LEU A 130 17.79 -0.17 7.89
C LEU A 130 17.07 -1.39 7.30
N TYR A 131 15.73 -1.33 7.30
CA TYR A 131 14.86 -2.37 6.76
C TYR A 131 14.49 -2.14 5.28
N ALA A 132 15.11 -1.18 4.58
CA ALA A 132 14.87 -0.96 3.16
C ALA A 132 15.43 -2.12 2.30
N PRO A 133 14.66 -2.66 1.34
CA PRO A 133 15.20 -3.52 0.29
C PRO A 133 16.28 -2.83 -0.55
N VAL A 134 17.09 -3.62 -1.25
CA VAL A 134 18.14 -3.09 -2.13
C VAL A 134 17.49 -2.43 -3.34
N ASN A 135 17.98 -1.23 -3.70
CA ASN A 135 17.49 -0.41 -4.83
C ASN A 135 15.97 -0.16 -4.75
N LEU A 136 15.45 0.06 -3.53
CA LEU A 136 14.03 0.24 -3.27
C LEU A 136 13.43 1.35 -4.15
N SER A 137 14.10 2.50 -4.29
CA SER A 137 13.62 3.65 -5.05
C SER A 137 13.41 3.32 -6.53
N GLU A 138 14.41 2.71 -7.16
CA GLU A 138 14.40 2.37 -8.57
C GLU A 138 13.32 1.33 -8.85
N ARG A 139 13.20 0.34 -7.96
CA ARG A 139 12.21 -0.75 -8.09
C ARG A 139 10.79 -0.26 -7.89
N LEU A 140 10.53 0.57 -6.89
CA LEU A 140 9.22 1.21 -6.70
C LEU A 140 8.87 2.12 -7.88
N SER A 141 9.83 2.93 -8.34
CA SER A 141 9.64 3.79 -9.52
C SER A 141 9.29 2.96 -10.76
N PHE A 142 9.94 1.81 -10.95
CA PHE A 142 9.59 0.87 -12.02
C PHE A 142 8.17 0.32 -11.86
N VAL A 143 7.78 -0.09 -10.64
CA VAL A 143 6.42 -0.58 -10.35
C VAL A 143 5.37 0.49 -10.67
N PHE A 144 5.57 1.74 -10.23
CA PHE A 144 4.62 2.83 -10.48
C PHE A 144 4.45 3.12 -11.99
N ASN A 145 5.55 3.13 -12.73
CA ASN A 145 5.56 3.45 -14.16
C ASN A 145 5.06 2.31 -15.06
N SER A 146 4.89 1.11 -14.51
CA SER A 146 4.55 -0.10 -15.26
C SER A 146 3.58 -0.99 -14.50
N ILE A 147 2.67 -0.38 -13.73
CA ILE A 147 1.89 -1.07 -12.70
C ILE A 147 1.01 -2.20 -13.21
N ASP A 148 0.68 -2.22 -14.51
CA ASP A 148 -0.12 -3.24 -15.19
C ASP A 148 0.73 -4.27 -15.98
N HIS A 149 2.06 -4.25 -15.80
CA HIS A 149 3.01 -5.17 -16.45
C HIS A 149 3.44 -6.31 -15.52
N TYR A 150 3.63 -7.50 -16.10
CA TYR A 150 4.08 -8.69 -15.36
C TYR A 150 5.43 -8.50 -14.65
N HIS A 151 6.35 -7.75 -15.25
CA HIS A 151 7.64 -7.45 -14.63
C HIS A 151 7.49 -6.55 -13.39
N ALA A 152 6.53 -5.62 -13.37
CA ALA A 152 6.22 -4.83 -12.18
C ALA A 152 5.67 -5.71 -11.07
N PHE A 153 4.77 -6.66 -11.38
CA PHE A 153 4.32 -7.68 -10.43
C PHE A 153 5.49 -8.48 -9.85
N THR A 154 6.37 -9.00 -10.71
CA THR A 154 7.55 -9.75 -10.26
C THR A 154 8.42 -8.91 -9.33
N THR A 155 8.60 -7.63 -9.65
CA THR A 155 9.40 -6.69 -8.85
C THR A 155 8.74 -6.42 -7.49
N LEU A 156 7.44 -6.17 -7.46
CA LEU A 156 6.66 -5.97 -6.24
C LEU A 156 6.73 -7.22 -5.35
N ARG A 157 6.57 -8.41 -5.92
CA ARG A 157 6.69 -9.66 -5.15
C ARG A 157 8.05 -9.77 -4.48
N GLN A 158 9.13 -9.58 -5.23
CA GLN A 158 10.48 -9.62 -4.68
C GLN A 158 10.70 -8.56 -3.59
N LEU A 159 10.12 -7.36 -3.75
CA LEU A 159 10.18 -6.32 -2.72
C LEU A 159 9.50 -6.78 -1.43
N ILE A 160 8.31 -7.39 -1.53
CA ILE A 160 7.57 -7.94 -0.38
C ILE A 160 8.38 -9.06 0.29
N GLU A 161 8.89 -10.03 -0.47
CA GLU A 161 9.69 -11.16 0.05
C GLU A 161 10.98 -10.70 0.76
N GLU A 162 11.65 -9.66 0.24
CA GLU A 162 12.83 -9.06 0.88
C GLU A 162 12.45 -8.28 2.15
N SER A 163 11.33 -7.54 2.09
CA SER A 163 10.87 -6.70 3.19
C SER A 163 10.38 -7.53 4.36
N GLU A 164 9.66 -8.63 4.13
CA GLU A 164 9.21 -9.56 5.18
C GLU A 164 10.37 -9.98 6.09
N LYS A 165 11.49 -10.41 5.51
CA LYS A 165 12.70 -10.80 6.26
C LYS A 165 13.28 -9.64 7.05
N LYS A 166 13.30 -8.45 6.45
CA LYS A 166 13.86 -7.24 7.08
C LYS A 166 12.97 -6.71 8.20
N TRP A 167 11.65 -6.73 8.03
CA TRP A 167 10.68 -6.35 9.06
C TRP A 167 10.74 -7.30 10.25
N ALA A 168 10.86 -8.60 10.01
CA ALA A 168 11.00 -9.59 11.09
C ALA A 168 12.24 -9.31 11.97
N VAL A 169 13.36 -8.90 11.38
CA VAL A 169 14.58 -8.53 12.13
C VAL A 169 14.46 -7.15 12.80
N TYR A 170 13.75 -6.20 12.17
CA TYR A 170 13.61 -4.86 12.72
C TYR A 170 12.64 -4.80 13.91
N LEU A 171 11.60 -5.65 13.90
CA LEU A 171 10.56 -5.70 14.93
C LEU A 171 10.86 -6.68 16.08
N SER A 172 11.94 -7.45 15.99
CA SER A 172 12.41 -8.37 17.04
C SER A 172 13.23 -7.65 18.10
#